data_AF-A0A7C3Z2A8-F1
#
_entry.id   AF-A0A7C3Z2A8-F1
#
_cell.length_a   1.000
_cell.length_b   1.000
_cell.length_c   1.000
_cell.angle_alpha   90.00
_cell.angle_beta   90.00
_cell.angle_gamma   90.00
#
_symmetry.space_group_name_H-M   'P 1'
#
loop_
_entity.id
_entity.type
_entity.pdbx_description
1 polymer ?
#
loop_
_entity_poly.entity_id
_entity_poly.type
_entity_poly.pdbx_seq_one_letter_code
_entity_poly.pdbx_strand_id
1 'polypeptide(L)'
;MNMIEKCDNNKKLIHKDLDKNDGLWTRREILARYLLVNADFFKEFGISIDSILEKHSGIKKIRARDWALENESSPSKYNLFFAQSPRGIVPNKVLDYSVHRWGVPLCLPLLLEKDQQKNQQESLEPLIEYLENYPSSEIASRMLKRHERYGLGSAIGDKACHLFIKWYIHTFKLVKRKDNSWGPFSYELPFDSNVGRILFRTGFLLNCADLSTYQNWNVIQKIRGKRGTNYIRVTKIRGKVSERFSQIQDLINSYQSLCVEHLMIKERKPKRIEIQHIPAVLLFNSGYGIGDLDDGLMIIGTKFCRNTPEPECSKCPIREYCIGFKERKDLITDYTT
;
A
#
# COMPACT_ATOMS: atom_id res chain seq x y z
N MET A 1 31.67 -7.43 -2.73
CA MET A 1 32.48 -7.28 -3.96
C MET A 1 32.69 -5.79 -4.16
N ASN A 2 33.95 -5.32 -4.19
CA ASN A 2 34.28 -3.90 -4.15
C ASN A 2 33.80 -3.19 -5.43
N MET A 3 32.95 -2.17 -5.27
CA MET A 3 32.44 -1.33 -6.38
C MET A 3 33.55 -0.58 -7.13
N ILE A 4 34.75 -0.50 -6.56
CA ILE A 4 35.89 0.23 -7.12
C ILE A 4 36.42 -0.40 -8.43
N GLU A 5 36.18 -1.70 -8.65
CA GLU A 5 36.62 -2.38 -9.89
C GLU A 5 35.69 -2.14 -11.10
N LYS A 6 34.59 -1.39 -10.96
CA LYS A 6 33.56 -1.24 -12.02
C LYS A 6 33.50 0.15 -12.67
N CYS A 7 34.47 1.01 -12.35
CA CYS A 7 34.60 2.32 -12.98
C CYS A 7 35.90 2.40 -13.82
N ASP A 8 35.87 3.18 -14.89
CA ASP A 8 37.07 3.54 -15.64
C ASP A 8 37.98 4.45 -14.80
N ASN A 9 39.15 4.75 -15.36
CA ASN A 9 40.14 5.63 -14.71
C ASN A 9 39.62 7.06 -14.47
N ASN A 10 38.44 7.43 -14.99
CA ASN A 10 37.75 8.69 -14.77
C ASN A 10 36.57 8.56 -13.80
N LYS A 11 36.45 7.44 -13.07
CA LYS A 11 35.33 7.10 -12.17
C LYS A 11 33.98 6.99 -12.89
N LYS A 12 33.95 6.91 -14.22
CA LYS A 12 32.72 6.64 -14.97
C LYS A 12 32.46 5.14 -15.02
N LEU A 13 31.20 4.76 -14.82
CA LEU A 13 30.77 3.36 -14.86
C LEU A 13 31.05 2.74 -16.23
N ILE A 14 31.73 1.59 -16.26
CA ILE A 14 31.95 0.86 -17.51
C ILE A 14 30.70 0.02 -17.80
N HIS A 15 29.74 0.62 -18.49
CA HIS A 15 28.43 0.01 -18.76
C HIS A 15 28.50 -1.37 -19.43
N LYS A 16 29.50 -1.62 -20.27
CA LYS A 16 29.68 -2.88 -21.00
C LYS A 16 30.07 -4.07 -20.11
N ASP A 17 30.65 -3.83 -18.93
CA ASP A 17 31.12 -4.89 -18.03
C ASP A 17 30.11 -5.23 -16.93
N LEU A 18 29.07 -4.39 -16.76
CA LEU A 18 27.91 -4.70 -15.90
C LEU A 18 27.02 -5.78 -16.53
N ASP A 19 26.90 -5.78 -17.85
CA ASP A 19 26.08 -6.73 -18.62
C ASP A 19 26.61 -8.18 -18.54
N LYS A 20 27.92 -8.35 -18.32
CA LYS A 20 28.58 -9.68 -18.31
C LYS A 20 28.37 -10.47 -17.03
N ASN A 21 28.13 -9.83 -15.89
CA ASN A 21 28.04 -10.51 -14.59
C ASN A 21 26.60 -10.76 -14.12
N ASP A 22 25.64 -9.90 -14.50
CA ASP A 22 24.32 -9.85 -13.83
C ASP A 22 23.11 -10.07 -14.76
N GLY A 23 23.35 -10.35 -16.05
CA GLY A 23 22.30 -10.57 -17.04
C GLY A 23 21.59 -9.28 -17.45
N LEU A 24 21.03 -9.28 -18.67
CA LEU A 24 20.68 -8.09 -19.47
C LEU A 24 19.76 -7.03 -18.81
N TRP A 25 19.11 -7.30 -17.68
CA TRP A 25 18.28 -6.30 -17.00
C TRP A 25 18.10 -6.62 -15.51
N THR A 26 18.77 -5.90 -14.60
CA THR A 26 18.41 -6.01 -13.19
C THR A 26 17.07 -5.29 -12.95
N ARG A 27 16.15 -5.90 -12.21
CA ARG A 27 14.90 -5.25 -11.76
C ARG A 27 15.15 -3.90 -11.07
N ARG A 28 16.29 -3.79 -10.38
CA ARG A 28 16.73 -2.55 -9.72
C ARG A 28 17.10 -1.47 -10.72
N GLU A 29 17.80 -1.80 -11.79
CA GLU A 29 18.17 -0.85 -12.83
C GLU A 29 17.02 -0.55 -13.80
N ILE A 30 16.09 -1.49 -14.06
CA ILE A 30 14.82 -1.16 -14.73
C ILE A 30 14.01 -0.21 -13.86
N LEU A 31 13.79 -0.51 -12.58
CA LEU A 31 13.00 0.37 -11.70
C LEU A 31 13.69 1.71 -11.50
N ALA A 32 15.01 1.72 -11.30
CA ALA A 32 15.80 2.94 -11.23
C ALA A 32 15.69 3.70 -12.56
N ARG A 33 16.00 3.13 -13.73
CA ARG A 33 15.86 3.83 -15.01
C ARG A 33 14.42 4.24 -15.35
N TYR A 34 13.41 3.45 -15.02
CA TYR A 34 11.99 3.81 -15.19
C TYR A 34 11.58 4.94 -14.25
N LEU A 35 12.21 5.05 -13.07
CA LEU A 35 12.00 6.10 -12.09
C LEU A 35 13.03 7.26 -12.17
N LEU A 36 14.08 7.17 -13.00
CA LEU A 36 15.20 8.12 -13.11
C LEU A 36 15.30 8.75 -14.52
N VAL A 37 14.82 8.08 -15.58
CA VAL A 37 14.72 8.64 -16.95
C VAL A 37 13.45 9.49 -17.06
N ASN A 38 13.33 10.43 -16.13
CA ASN A 38 12.12 11.21 -15.92
C ASN A 38 11.97 12.34 -16.94
N ALA A 39 13.07 12.95 -17.38
CA ALA A 39 13.01 14.01 -18.37
C ALA A 39 12.50 13.49 -19.71
N ASP A 40 12.98 12.32 -20.17
CA ASP A 40 12.53 11.75 -21.44
C ASP A 40 11.14 11.12 -21.34
N PHE A 41 10.76 10.56 -20.19
CA PHE A 41 9.37 10.16 -19.92
C PHE A 41 8.39 11.32 -20.09
N PHE A 42 8.73 12.51 -19.57
CA PHE A 42 7.87 13.70 -19.73
C PHE A 42 7.96 14.32 -21.14
N LYS A 43 9.11 14.24 -21.82
CA LYS A 43 9.24 14.69 -23.23
C LYS A 43 8.36 13.87 -24.17
N GLU A 44 8.33 12.56 -23.99
CA GLU A 44 7.56 11.61 -24.81
C GLU A 44 6.22 11.22 -24.16
N PHE A 45 5.76 11.99 -23.18
CA PHE A 45 4.56 11.65 -22.40
C PHE A 45 3.33 11.51 -23.30
N GLY A 46 3.24 12.30 -24.36
CA GLY A 46 2.18 12.20 -25.38
C GLY A 46 2.09 10.79 -25.99
N ILE A 47 3.22 10.20 -26.37
CA ILE A 47 3.28 8.83 -26.91
C ILE A 47 2.74 7.83 -25.88
N SER A 48 3.11 7.99 -24.61
CA SER A 48 2.62 7.13 -23.52
C SER A 48 1.11 7.28 -23.32
N ILE A 49 0.59 8.51 -23.35
CA ILE A 49 -0.85 8.80 -23.23
C ILE A 49 -1.63 8.14 -24.38
N ASP A 50 -1.14 8.27 -25.61
CA ASP A 50 -1.80 7.71 -26.80
C ASP A 50 -1.82 6.18 -26.76
N SER A 51 -0.70 5.54 -26.39
CA SER A 51 -0.62 4.09 -26.19
C SER A 51 -1.57 3.60 -25.10
N ILE A 52 -1.65 4.33 -23.98
CA ILE A 52 -2.59 4.03 -22.88
C ILE A 52 -4.05 4.13 -23.35
N LEU A 53 -4.39 5.16 -24.13
CA LEU A 53 -5.73 5.35 -24.73
C LEU A 53 -6.09 4.20 -25.69
N GLU A 54 -5.14 3.77 -26.51
CA GLU A 54 -5.32 2.66 -27.45
C GLU A 54 -5.61 1.36 -26.69
N LYS A 55 -4.75 1.00 -25.73
CA LYS A 55 -4.95 -0.20 -24.90
C LYS A 55 -6.23 -0.14 -24.09
N HIS A 56 -6.59 1.04 -23.58
CA HIS A 56 -7.87 1.21 -22.88
C HIS A 56 -9.06 0.91 -23.77
N SER A 57 -9.06 1.46 -24.98
CA SER A 57 -10.12 1.23 -25.95
C SER A 57 -10.21 -0.25 -26.33
N GLY A 58 -9.07 -0.92 -26.52
CA GLY A 58 -9.01 -2.36 -26.79
C GLY A 58 -9.62 -3.20 -25.67
N ILE A 59 -9.19 -2.98 -24.41
CA ILE A 59 -9.71 -3.74 -23.27
C ILE A 59 -11.19 -3.43 -23.00
N LYS A 60 -11.63 -2.18 -23.19
CA LYS A 60 -13.04 -1.79 -23.03
C LYS A 60 -13.94 -2.56 -23.99
N LYS A 61 -13.51 -2.81 -25.23
CA LYS A 61 -14.26 -3.66 -26.19
C LYS A 61 -14.47 -5.09 -25.69
N ILE A 62 -13.50 -5.63 -24.96
CA ILE A 62 -13.51 -7.01 -24.48
C ILE A 62 -14.29 -7.14 -23.17
N ARG A 63 -13.99 -6.29 -22.18
CA ARG A 63 -14.40 -6.50 -20.77
C ARG A 63 -15.60 -5.70 -20.31
N ALA A 64 -15.99 -4.65 -21.03
CA ALA A 64 -17.00 -3.72 -20.51
C ALA A 64 -18.36 -4.36 -20.28
N ARG A 65 -18.74 -5.34 -21.12
CA ARG A 65 -20.01 -6.06 -20.99
C ARG A 65 -20.00 -6.96 -19.76
N ASP A 66 -18.97 -7.79 -19.61
CA ASP A 66 -18.86 -8.73 -18.49
C ASP A 66 -18.75 -7.98 -17.15
N TRP A 67 -17.92 -6.95 -17.09
CA TRP A 67 -17.84 -6.08 -15.91
C TRP A 67 -19.19 -5.44 -15.57
N ALA A 68 -19.93 -4.97 -16.58
CA ALA A 68 -21.23 -4.35 -16.37
C ALA A 68 -22.25 -5.37 -15.81
N LEU A 69 -22.21 -6.63 -16.24
CA LEU A 69 -23.03 -7.71 -15.70
C LEU A 69 -22.63 -8.03 -14.25
N GLU A 70 -21.33 -8.24 -13.98
CA GLU A 70 -20.81 -8.55 -12.64
C GLU A 70 -21.04 -7.43 -11.61
N ASN A 71 -21.20 -6.19 -12.06
CA ASN A 71 -21.32 -5.01 -11.19
C ASN A 71 -22.70 -4.34 -11.26
N GLU A 72 -23.67 -4.94 -11.95
CA GLU A 72 -25.01 -4.37 -12.19
C GLU A 72 -24.95 -2.91 -12.66
N SER A 73 -24.17 -2.67 -13.73
CA SER A 73 -23.89 -1.34 -14.28
C SER A 73 -24.09 -1.30 -15.81
N SER A 74 -23.68 -0.20 -16.47
CA SER A 74 -23.73 -0.08 -17.93
C SER A 74 -22.32 -0.19 -18.55
N PRO A 75 -22.16 -0.84 -19.72
CA PRO A 75 -20.86 -0.95 -20.39
C PRO A 75 -20.21 0.41 -20.71
N SER A 76 -21.03 1.43 -20.97
CA SER A 76 -20.56 2.80 -21.23
C SER A 76 -19.79 3.40 -20.06
N LYS A 77 -20.16 3.03 -18.82
CA LYS A 77 -19.50 3.46 -17.58
C LYS A 77 -18.19 2.75 -17.31
N TYR A 78 -17.88 1.65 -18.01
CA TYR A 78 -16.60 0.97 -17.89
C TYR A 78 -15.46 1.90 -18.32
N ASN A 79 -14.50 2.09 -17.44
CA ASN A 79 -13.27 2.84 -17.69
C ASN A 79 -12.12 2.08 -17.01
N LEU A 80 -10.95 1.99 -17.61
CA LEU A 80 -9.79 1.41 -16.90
C LEU A 80 -9.21 2.37 -15.86
N PHE A 81 -9.44 3.66 -16.03
CA PHE A 81 -8.92 4.75 -15.23
C PHE A 81 -9.95 5.22 -14.21
N PHE A 82 -10.46 4.28 -13.41
CA PHE A 82 -11.35 4.66 -12.31
C PHE A 82 -10.57 5.31 -11.17
N ALA A 83 -11.08 6.43 -10.68
CA ALA A 83 -10.64 7.03 -9.42
C ALA A 83 -11.78 7.02 -8.40
N GLN A 84 -11.43 6.77 -7.14
CA GLN A 84 -12.36 7.00 -6.04
C GLN A 84 -12.46 8.50 -5.76
N SER A 85 -13.67 9.03 -5.82
CA SER A 85 -14.02 10.38 -5.37
C SER A 85 -14.98 10.29 -4.17
N PRO A 86 -15.18 11.39 -3.42
CA PRO A 86 -16.23 11.46 -2.40
C PRO A 86 -17.64 11.19 -2.93
N ARG A 87 -17.87 11.30 -4.25
CA ARG A 87 -19.14 11.02 -4.94
C ARG A 87 -19.22 9.59 -5.50
N GLY A 88 -18.25 8.73 -5.19
CA GLY A 88 -18.14 7.37 -5.72
C GLY A 88 -17.01 7.22 -6.75
N ILE A 89 -17.00 6.10 -7.48
CA ILE A 89 -16.04 5.84 -8.55
C ILE A 89 -16.36 6.76 -9.73
N VAL A 90 -15.41 7.62 -10.10
CA VAL A 90 -15.54 8.56 -11.23
C VAL A 90 -14.55 8.13 -12.32
N PRO A 91 -14.94 8.15 -13.60
CA PRO A 91 -14.01 7.94 -14.69
C PRO A 91 -13.01 9.10 -14.75
N ASN A 92 -11.71 8.83 -14.66
CA ASN A 92 -10.67 9.83 -14.91
C ASN A 92 -10.29 9.87 -16.39
N LYS A 93 -9.74 11.01 -16.81
CA LYS A 93 -9.04 11.15 -18.10
C LYS A 93 -7.67 10.47 -18.01
N VAL A 94 -7.15 10.02 -19.14
CA VAL A 94 -5.82 9.37 -19.21
C VAL A 94 -4.71 10.29 -18.74
N LEU A 95 -4.80 11.58 -19.04
CA LEU A 95 -3.85 12.58 -18.56
C LEU A 95 -3.87 12.69 -17.03
N ASP A 96 -5.04 12.91 -16.44
CA ASP A 96 -5.20 12.98 -14.98
C ASP A 96 -4.74 11.69 -14.31
N TYR A 97 -5.13 10.54 -14.87
CA TYR A 97 -4.66 9.24 -14.42
C TYR A 97 -3.14 9.16 -14.46
N SER A 98 -2.52 9.56 -15.56
CA SER A 98 -1.08 9.39 -15.76
C SER A 98 -0.27 10.36 -14.92
N VAL A 99 -0.69 11.62 -14.79
CA VAL A 99 -0.03 12.61 -13.93
C VAL A 99 -0.19 12.23 -12.46
N HIS A 100 -1.39 11.86 -12.01
CA HIS A 100 -1.58 11.46 -10.60
C HIS A 100 -0.91 10.14 -10.24
N ARG A 101 -0.80 9.19 -11.18
CA ARG A 101 -0.23 7.86 -10.90
C ARG A 101 1.27 7.80 -11.12
N TRP A 102 1.80 8.51 -12.11
CA TRP A 102 3.21 8.48 -12.47
C TRP A 102 3.88 9.81 -12.16
N GLY A 103 3.30 10.93 -12.60
CA GLY A 103 3.95 12.23 -12.41
C GLY A 103 4.16 12.61 -10.94
N VAL A 104 3.18 12.33 -10.08
CA VAL A 104 3.27 12.61 -8.64
C VAL A 104 4.35 11.78 -7.95
N PRO A 105 4.41 10.44 -8.07
CA PRO A 105 5.50 9.68 -7.46
C PRO A 105 6.89 10.02 -8.03
N LEU A 106 6.97 10.40 -9.31
CA LEU A 106 8.24 10.72 -9.99
C LEU A 106 8.79 12.10 -9.63
N CYS A 107 7.96 13.02 -9.13
CA CYS A 107 8.44 14.36 -8.79
C CYS A 107 9.43 14.35 -7.62
N LEU A 108 9.28 13.41 -6.69
CA LEU A 108 10.17 13.23 -5.54
C LEU A 108 11.61 12.88 -5.95
N PRO A 109 11.89 11.76 -6.66
CA PRO A 109 13.26 11.41 -7.05
C PRO A 109 13.89 12.50 -7.92
N LEU A 110 13.14 13.10 -8.84
CA LEU A 110 13.61 14.23 -9.66
C LEU A 110 14.07 15.44 -8.84
N LEU A 111 13.28 15.81 -7.82
CA LEU A 111 13.60 16.96 -7.00
C LEU A 111 14.83 16.69 -6.14
N LEU A 112 14.93 15.47 -5.58
CA LEU A 112 16.11 15.03 -4.84
C LEU A 112 17.38 15.08 -5.68
N GLU A 113 17.36 14.55 -6.91
CA GLU A 113 18.49 14.60 -7.84
C GLU A 113 18.93 16.03 -8.14
N LYS A 114 17.98 16.91 -8.48
CA LYS A 114 18.27 18.32 -8.79
C LYS A 114 18.86 19.06 -7.59
N ASP A 115 18.35 18.81 -6.40
CA ASP A 115 18.86 19.45 -5.19
C ASP A 115 20.26 18.93 -4.81
N GLN A 116 20.53 17.65 -5.01
CA GLN A 116 21.88 17.09 -4.85
C GLN A 116 22.88 17.70 -5.84
N GLN A 117 22.52 17.79 -7.13
CA GLN A 117 23.33 18.46 -8.15
C GLN A 117 23.63 19.91 -7.77
N LYS A 118 22.62 20.66 -7.32
CA LYS A 118 22.79 22.06 -6.88
C LYS A 118 23.74 22.18 -5.69
N ASN A 119 23.72 21.21 -4.78
CA ASN A 119 24.57 21.16 -3.59
C ASN A 119 25.94 20.52 -3.84
N GLN A 120 26.28 20.18 -5.10
CA GLN A 120 27.51 19.47 -5.47
C GLN A 120 27.70 18.15 -4.70
N GLN A 121 26.59 17.50 -4.37
CA GLN A 121 26.57 16.16 -3.78
C GLN A 121 26.27 15.17 -4.89
N GLU A 122 27.18 14.22 -5.11
CA GLU A 122 26.94 13.11 -6.03
C GLU A 122 26.38 11.93 -5.24
N SER A 123 25.13 11.55 -5.52
CA SER A 123 24.58 10.26 -5.14
C SER A 123 24.04 9.55 -6.37
N LEU A 124 24.26 8.24 -6.42
CA LEU A 124 23.68 7.36 -7.43
C LEU A 124 22.27 6.90 -7.03
N GLU A 125 21.88 7.08 -5.76
CA GLU A 125 20.60 6.60 -5.23
C GLU A 125 19.91 7.61 -4.29
N PRO A 126 19.68 8.87 -4.73
CA PRO A 126 19.07 9.94 -3.92
C PRO A 126 17.81 9.53 -3.16
N LEU A 127 16.93 8.75 -3.81
CA LEU A 127 15.68 8.30 -3.21
C LEU A 127 15.91 7.31 -2.05
N ILE A 128 16.89 6.40 -2.18
CA ILE A 128 17.22 5.43 -1.13
C ILE A 128 17.80 6.15 0.07
N GLU A 129 18.76 7.05 -0.17
CA GLU A 129 19.37 7.85 0.88
C GLU A 129 18.32 8.69 1.61
N TYR A 130 17.43 9.35 0.86
CA TYR A 130 16.32 10.12 1.44
C TYR A 130 15.43 9.27 2.34
N LEU A 131 15.02 8.08 1.88
CA LEU A 131 14.16 7.18 2.64
C LEU A 131 14.87 6.67 3.90
N GLU A 132 16.07 6.10 3.75
CA GLU A 132 16.77 5.41 4.83
C GLU A 132 17.43 6.35 5.85
N ASN A 133 17.49 7.65 5.56
CA ASN A 133 17.92 8.70 6.49
C ASN A 133 16.90 8.94 7.63
N TYR A 134 15.67 8.43 7.52
CA TYR A 134 14.71 8.49 8.63
C TYR A 134 14.96 7.37 9.66
N PRO A 135 14.64 7.60 10.95
CA PRO A 135 14.91 6.61 11.99
C PRO A 135 14.29 5.24 11.70
N SER A 136 13.06 5.21 11.19
CA SER A 136 12.33 3.99 10.80
C SER A 136 11.56 4.16 9.48
N SER A 137 11.17 3.04 8.88
CA SER A 137 10.36 3.05 7.66
C SER A 137 8.94 3.58 7.88
N GLU A 138 8.37 3.44 9.07
CA GLU A 138 7.08 4.03 9.42
C GLU A 138 7.17 5.56 9.46
N ILE A 139 8.27 6.13 9.98
CA ILE A 139 8.52 7.57 9.92
C ILE A 139 8.74 8.01 8.46
N ALA A 140 9.54 7.27 7.68
CA ALA A 140 9.74 7.54 6.26
C ALA A 140 8.40 7.60 5.49
N SER A 141 7.48 6.67 5.78
CA SER A 141 6.13 6.65 5.18
C SER A 141 5.35 7.96 5.42
N ARG A 142 5.48 8.54 6.61
CA ARG A 142 4.82 9.81 6.97
C ARG A 142 5.48 10.97 6.26
N MET A 143 6.81 10.94 6.13
CA MET A 143 7.58 12.00 5.48
C MET A 143 7.37 12.03 3.96
N LEU A 144 7.17 10.89 3.30
CA LEU A 144 6.73 10.82 1.90
C LEU A 144 5.46 11.65 1.64
N LYS A 145 4.60 11.81 2.65
CA LYS A 145 3.39 12.63 2.56
C LYS A 145 3.60 14.06 3.06
N ARG A 146 4.33 14.23 4.16
CA ARG A 146 4.29 15.46 4.99
C ARG A 146 5.55 16.29 4.95
N HIS A 147 6.65 15.81 4.36
CA HIS A 147 7.87 16.60 4.27
C HIS A 147 7.58 17.94 3.58
N GLU A 148 8.08 19.04 4.14
CA GLU A 148 7.77 20.39 3.64
C GLU A 148 8.15 20.57 2.17
N ARG A 149 9.37 20.16 1.81
CA ARG A 149 9.89 20.21 0.44
C ARG A 149 9.52 19.01 -0.44
N TYR A 150 9.64 17.80 0.08
CA TYR A 150 9.60 16.55 -0.67
C TYR A 150 8.28 15.78 -0.51
N GLY A 151 7.38 16.24 0.35
CA GLY A 151 6.15 15.54 0.66
C GLY A 151 5.14 15.66 -0.47
N LEU A 152 4.52 14.54 -0.84
CA LEU A 152 3.51 14.47 -1.91
C LEU A 152 2.12 14.96 -1.46
N GLY A 153 1.95 15.37 -0.19
CA GLY A 153 0.79 16.10 0.30
C GLY A 153 -0.55 15.39 0.05
N SER A 154 -1.48 16.09 -0.59
CA SER A 154 -2.81 15.56 -0.96
C SER A 154 -2.77 14.61 -2.15
N ALA A 155 -1.66 14.59 -2.91
CA ALA A 155 -1.53 13.77 -4.11
C ALA A 155 -1.31 12.28 -3.79
N ILE A 156 -0.87 11.96 -2.57
CA ILE A 156 -0.77 10.60 -2.05
C ILE A 156 -1.55 10.46 -0.73
N GLY A 157 -2.28 9.36 -0.54
CA GLY A 157 -2.91 9.03 0.75
C GLY A 157 -1.96 8.24 1.65
N ASP A 158 -2.22 8.21 2.97
CA ASP A 158 -1.40 7.42 3.92
C ASP A 158 -1.27 5.94 3.50
N LYS A 159 -2.37 5.34 3.00
CA LYS A 159 -2.37 3.97 2.46
C LYS A 159 -1.27 3.80 1.41
N ALA A 160 -1.17 4.74 0.47
CA ALA A 160 -0.24 4.63 -0.63
C ALA A 160 1.21 4.84 -0.17
N CYS A 161 1.44 5.65 0.87
CA CYS A 161 2.75 5.71 1.52
C CYS A 161 3.15 4.38 2.16
N HIS A 162 2.25 3.74 2.91
CA HIS A 162 2.50 2.43 3.50
C HIS A 162 2.71 1.35 2.44
N LEU A 163 1.95 1.39 1.35
CA LEU A 163 2.14 0.48 0.21
C LEU A 163 3.50 0.69 -0.46
N PHE A 164 3.95 1.93 -0.61
CA PHE A 164 5.27 2.24 -1.15
C PHE A 164 6.38 1.65 -0.26
N ILE A 165 6.28 1.83 1.07
CA ILE A 165 7.23 1.24 2.02
C ILE A 165 7.18 -0.29 1.99
N LYS A 166 5.98 -0.89 1.92
CA LYS A 166 5.83 -2.34 1.72
C LYS A 166 6.58 -2.80 0.46
N TRP A 167 6.40 -2.11 -0.67
CA TRP A 167 7.09 -2.47 -1.90
C TRP A 167 8.60 -2.37 -1.76
N TYR A 168 9.09 -1.29 -1.15
CA TYR A 168 10.50 -1.06 -0.89
C TYR A 168 11.13 -2.19 -0.05
N ILE A 169 10.48 -2.56 1.06
CA ILE A 169 10.98 -3.53 2.04
C ILE A 169 10.73 -4.97 1.59
N HIS A 170 9.48 -5.31 1.31
CA HIS A 170 9.02 -6.70 1.16
C HIS A 170 9.07 -7.16 -0.29
N THR A 171 8.47 -6.40 -1.20
CA THR A 171 8.28 -6.85 -2.59
C THR A 171 9.58 -6.79 -3.40
N PHE A 172 10.31 -5.68 -3.31
CA PHE A 172 11.53 -5.45 -4.07
C PHE A 172 12.80 -5.67 -3.27
N LYS A 173 12.70 -5.73 -1.93
CA LYS A 173 13.83 -5.98 -1.01
C LYS A 173 15.01 -5.06 -1.31
N LEU A 174 14.73 -3.77 -1.35
CA LEU A 174 15.69 -2.72 -1.71
C LEU A 174 16.43 -2.14 -0.50
N VAL A 175 15.96 -2.46 0.71
CA VAL A 175 16.52 -1.98 1.97
C VAL A 175 18.00 -2.34 2.09
N LYS A 176 18.82 -1.35 2.45
CA LYS A 176 20.25 -1.55 2.76
C LYS A 176 20.53 -1.65 4.25
N ARG A 177 19.73 -0.97 5.06
CA ARG A 177 19.75 -1.09 6.52
C ARG A 177 19.44 -2.52 6.98
N LYS A 178 20.07 -2.94 8.08
CA LYS A 178 19.92 -4.30 8.66
C LYS A 178 19.24 -4.31 10.03
N ASP A 179 18.81 -3.15 10.50
CA ASP A 179 18.17 -3.00 11.79
C ASP A 179 16.65 -3.26 11.72
N ASN A 180 16.06 -3.46 12.90
CA ASN A 180 14.64 -3.82 13.05
C ASN A 180 13.67 -2.76 12.53
N SER A 181 14.12 -1.49 12.41
CA SER A 181 13.29 -0.35 12.02
C SER A 181 13.10 -0.21 10.50
N TRP A 182 13.70 -1.12 9.74
CA TRP A 182 13.51 -1.30 8.30
C TRP A 182 13.21 -2.76 7.91
N GLY A 183 12.76 -3.56 8.87
CA GLY A 183 12.43 -4.97 8.71
C GLY A 183 10.96 -5.27 8.39
N PRO A 184 10.53 -6.54 8.43
CA PRO A 184 9.17 -6.97 8.07
C PRO A 184 8.04 -6.42 8.94
N PHE A 185 8.36 -5.82 10.08
CA PHE A 185 7.42 -5.25 11.06
C PHE A 185 7.56 -3.73 11.22
N SER A 186 8.38 -3.07 10.40
CA SER A 186 8.72 -1.66 10.59
C SER A 186 7.75 -0.66 9.96
N TYR A 187 6.61 -1.14 9.44
CA TYR A 187 5.56 -0.32 8.83
C TYR A 187 4.17 -0.90 9.14
N GLU A 188 3.15 -0.03 9.15
CA GLU A 188 1.77 -0.46 9.33
C GLU A 188 1.25 -1.28 8.14
N LEU A 189 0.38 -2.25 8.41
CA LEU A 189 -0.39 -2.93 7.36
C LEU A 189 -1.15 -1.89 6.53
N PRO A 190 -1.04 -1.89 5.18
CA PRO A 190 -1.76 -0.94 4.34
C PRO A 190 -3.29 -1.14 4.38
N PHE A 191 -3.97 -0.60 5.40
CA PHE A 191 -5.41 -0.75 5.57
C PHE A 191 -6.19 -0.15 4.40
N ASP A 192 -6.72 -1.02 3.56
CA ASP A 192 -7.59 -0.68 2.46
C ASP A 192 -8.95 -1.38 2.53
N SER A 193 -9.83 -1.07 1.59
CA SER A 193 -11.18 -1.64 1.58
C SER A 193 -11.19 -3.17 1.48
N ASN A 194 -10.22 -3.81 0.83
CA ASN A 194 -10.11 -5.27 0.78
C ASN A 194 -9.66 -5.83 2.13
N VAL A 195 -8.54 -5.33 2.65
CA VAL A 195 -7.99 -5.72 3.96
C VAL A 195 -9.05 -5.53 5.05
N GLY A 196 -9.67 -4.34 5.09
CA GLY A 196 -10.73 -4.01 6.03
C GLY A 196 -11.94 -4.92 5.92
N ARG A 197 -12.40 -5.21 4.68
CA ARG A 197 -13.54 -6.11 4.45
C ARG A 197 -13.26 -7.52 4.98
N ILE A 198 -12.07 -8.06 4.71
CA ILE A 198 -11.70 -9.42 5.14
C ILE A 198 -11.59 -9.47 6.66
N LEU A 199 -10.83 -8.55 7.27
CA LEU A 199 -10.67 -8.51 8.72
C LEU A 199 -12.02 -8.26 9.44
N PHE A 200 -12.94 -7.52 8.82
CA PHE A 200 -14.29 -7.36 9.36
C PHE A 200 -15.13 -8.64 9.23
N ARG A 201 -15.26 -9.19 8.01
CA ARG A 201 -16.11 -10.36 7.73
C ARG A 201 -15.64 -11.64 8.39
N THR A 202 -14.33 -11.79 8.57
CA THR A 202 -13.77 -12.93 9.34
C THR A 202 -14.09 -12.83 10.83
N GLY A 203 -14.50 -11.65 11.32
CA GLY A 203 -14.73 -11.40 12.73
C GLY A 203 -13.49 -10.91 13.48
N PHE A 204 -12.33 -10.83 12.82
CA PHE A 204 -11.10 -10.34 13.44
C PHE A 204 -11.27 -8.96 14.10
N LEU A 205 -11.88 -8.00 13.37
CA LEU A 205 -12.15 -6.67 13.94
C LEU A 205 -13.20 -6.71 15.06
N LEU A 206 -14.12 -7.68 15.07
CA LEU A 206 -15.10 -7.83 16.14
C LEU A 206 -14.48 -8.34 17.44
N ASN A 207 -13.32 -9.02 17.37
CA ASN A 207 -12.52 -9.33 18.55
C ASN A 207 -11.84 -8.08 19.14
N CYS A 208 -11.63 -7.03 18.34
CA CYS A 208 -10.98 -5.81 18.79
C CYS A 208 -11.97 -4.86 19.51
N ALA A 209 -13.19 -4.72 18.98
CA ALA A 209 -14.24 -3.84 19.52
C ALA A 209 -15.62 -4.22 18.96
N ASP A 210 -16.68 -3.78 19.64
CA ASP A 210 -18.06 -4.01 19.22
C ASP A 210 -18.50 -3.13 18.04
N LEU A 211 -19.55 -3.58 17.35
CA LEU A 211 -20.15 -2.83 16.22
C LEU A 211 -20.62 -1.43 16.62
N SER A 212 -21.19 -1.27 17.82
CA SER A 212 -21.59 0.03 18.36
C SER A 212 -20.39 0.96 18.55
N THR A 213 -19.27 0.44 19.04
CA THR A 213 -18.02 1.19 19.18
C THR A 213 -17.49 1.65 17.81
N TYR A 214 -17.52 0.78 16.80
CA TYR A 214 -17.14 1.16 15.43
C TYR A 214 -18.07 2.19 14.81
N GLN A 215 -19.37 2.17 15.12
CA GLN A 215 -20.32 3.22 14.71
C GLN A 215 -19.99 4.56 15.37
N ASN A 216 -19.70 4.56 16.68
CA ASN A 216 -19.32 5.77 17.42
C ASN A 216 -18.01 6.38 16.88
N TRP A 217 -17.05 5.55 16.47
CA TRP A 217 -15.83 6.00 15.79
C TRP A 217 -16.05 6.40 14.33
N ASN A 218 -17.27 6.26 13.82
CA ASN A 218 -17.64 6.53 12.43
C ASN A 218 -16.82 5.69 11.43
N VAL A 219 -16.33 4.52 11.89
CA VAL A 219 -15.74 3.46 11.07
C VAL A 219 -16.87 2.76 10.32
N ILE A 220 -17.97 2.45 11.00
CA ILE A 220 -19.20 1.99 10.36
C ILE A 220 -20.12 3.19 10.13
N GLN A 221 -20.53 3.40 8.89
CA GLN A 221 -21.42 4.48 8.47
C GLN A 221 -22.74 3.88 7.97
N LYS A 222 -23.80 4.02 8.77
CA LYS A 222 -25.10 3.40 8.46
C LYS A 222 -25.69 3.94 7.16
N ILE A 223 -26.18 3.04 6.32
CA ILE A 223 -26.92 3.34 5.07
C ILE A 223 -26.10 4.22 4.09
N ARG A 224 -24.77 4.24 4.22
CA ARG A 224 -23.87 4.97 3.31
C ARG A 224 -23.16 4.07 2.30
N GLY A 225 -23.40 2.77 2.37
CA GLY A 225 -22.84 1.77 1.48
C GLY A 225 -23.67 1.60 0.21
N LYS A 226 -23.16 0.78 -0.71
CA LYS A 226 -23.90 0.45 -1.94
C LYS A 226 -25.24 -0.20 -1.57
N ARG A 227 -26.32 0.19 -2.26
CA ARG A 227 -27.69 -0.33 -2.03
C ARG A 227 -28.21 -0.12 -0.61
N GLY A 228 -27.76 0.93 0.08
CA GLY A 228 -28.23 1.24 1.44
C GLY A 228 -27.62 0.35 2.53
N THR A 229 -26.58 -0.42 2.22
CA THR A 229 -25.81 -1.18 3.21
C THR A 229 -25.00 -0.26 4.13
N ASN A 230 -24.44 -0.80 5.20
CA ASN A 230 -23.53 -0.10 6.09
C ASN A 230 -22.13 0.00 5.44
N TYR A 231 -21.58 1.20 5.34
CA TYR A 231 -20.24 1.42 4.76
C TYR A 231 -19.15 1.34 5.83
N ILE A 232 -18.14 0.50 5.62
CA ILE A 232 -16.97 0.39 6.51
C ILE A 232 -15.85 1.26 5.97
N ARG A 233 -15.64 2.41 6.61
CA ARG A 233 -14.50 3.28 6.36
C ARG A 233 -13.30 2.87 7.21
N VAL A 234 -12.65 1.77 6.81
CA VAL A 234 -11.56 1.12 7.56
C VAL A 234 -10.42 2.07 7.97
N THR A 235 -10.12 3.09 7.17
CA THR A 235 -9.05 4.06 7.46
C THR A 235 -9.29 4.85 8.75
N LYS A 236 -10.52 4.90 9.26
CA LYS A 236 -10.86 5.54 10.54
C LYS A 236 -10.52 4.69 11.77
N ILE A 237 -10.06 3.45 11.59
CA ILE A 237 -9.56 2.59 12.67
C ILE A 237 -8.22 3.09 13.22
N ARG A 238 -7.43 3.83 12.42
CA ARG A 238 -6.11 4.30 12.85
C ARG A 238 -6.21 5.14 14.13
N GLY A 239 -5.41 4.78 15.13
CA GLY A 239 -5.39 5.42 16.45
C GLY A 239 -6.56 5.04 17.35
N LYS A 240 -7.43 4.11 16.94
CA LYS A 240 -8.47 3.54 17.81
C LYS A 240 -7.87 2.41 18.63
N VAL A 241 -8.28 2.33 19.90
CA VAL A 241 -7.71 1.39 20.87
C VAL A 241 -8.62 0.18 21.03
N SER A 242 -8.03 -1.01 21.15
CA SER A 242 -8.76 -2.19 21.63
C SER A 242 -8.60 -2.33 23.14
N GLU A 243 -9.68 -2.13 23.89
CA GLU A 243 -9.69 -2.38 25.33
C GLU A 243 -9.55 -3.88 25.65
N ARG A 244 -10.08 -4.76 24.78
CA ARG A 244 -10.01 -6.22 24.93
C ARG A 244 -8.58 -6.74 24.83
N PHE A 245 -7.86 -6.39 23.77
CA PHE A 245 -6.48 -6.84 23.57
C PHE A 245 -5.49 -6.16 24.52
N SER A 246 -5.79 -4.94 25.00
CA SER A 246 -4.94 -4.24 25.97
C SER A 246 -4.88 -4.92 27.34
N GLN A 247 -5.78 -5.86 27.64
CA GLN A 247 -5.79 -6.63 28.88
C GLN A 247 -4.90 -7.89 28.82
N ILE A 248 -4.38 -8.26 27.64
CA ILE A 248 -3.59 -9.47 27.44
C ILE A 248 -2.10 -9.13 27.55
N GLN A 249 -1.43 -9.61 28.60
CA GLN A 249 -0.08 -9.18 28.96
C GLN A 249 0.97 -9.48 27.88
N ASP A 250 0.91 -10.65 27.25
CA ASP A 250 1.88 -11.03 26.21
C ASP A 250 1.73 -10.17 24.95
N LEU A 251 0.49 -9.80 24.61
CA LEU A 251 0.20 -8.92 23.48
C LEU A 251 0.65 -7.49 23.74
N ILE A 252 0.44 -6.96 24.95
CA ILE A 252 0.91 -5.60 25.27
C ILE A 252 2.44 -5.53 25.29
N ASN A 253 3.14 -6.56 25.79
CA ASN A 253 4.60 -6.62 25.77
C ASN A 253 5.14 -6.61 24.33
N SER A 254 4.55 -7.46 23.49
CA SER A 254 4.87 -7.53 22.06
C SER A 254 4.59 -6.20 21.35
N TYR A 255 3.43 -5.60 21.61
CA TYR A 255 3.06 -4.29 21.08
C TYR A 255 4.03 -3.18 21.50
N GLN A 256 4.51 -3.20 22.74
CA GLN A 256 5.49 -2.23 23.22
C GLN A 256 6.81 -2.34 22.46
N SER A 257 7.33 -3.55 22.25
CA SER A 257 8.52 -3.78 21.41
C SER A 257 8.26 -3.32 19.97
N LEU A 258 7.13 -3.68 19.37
CA LEU A 258 6.75 -3.21 18.03
C LEU A 258 6.81 -1.68 17.91
N CYS A 259 6.18 -0.95 18.83
CA CYS A 259 6.10 0.51 18.74
C CYS A 259 7.44 1.22 18.96
N VAL A 260 8.30 0.69 19.84
CA VAL A 260 9.56 1.32 20.24
C VAL A 260 10.72 0.90 19.35
N GLU A 261 10.81 -0.38 18.99
CA GLU A 261 11.99 -0.96 18.34
C GLU A 261 11.82 -1.12 16.82
N HIS A 262 10.61 -1.39 16.35
CA HIS A 262 10.35 -1.62 14.92
C HIS A 262 9.75 -0.40 14.23
N LEU A 263 8.62 0.11 14.74
CA LEU A 263 7.97 1.28 14.16
C LEU A 263 8.68 2.58 14.57
N MET A 264 9.32 2.60 15.76
CA MET A 264 9.92 3.78 16.38
C MET A 264 8.98 5.00 16.44
N ILE A 265 7.68 4.76 16.63
CA ILE A 265 6.66 5.82 16.66
C ILE A 265 6.34 6.31 18.08
N LYS A 266 6.95 5.68 19.10
CA LYS A 266 6.83 6.07 20.51
C LYS A 266 8.20 5.98 21.17
N GLU A 267 8.54 6.99 21.96
CA GLU A 267 9.74 6.96 22.82
C GLU A 267 9.49 6.15 24.11
N ARG A 268 8.23 6.08 24.56
CA ARG A 268 7.83 5.39 25.79
C ARG A 268 6.93 4.21 25.47
N LYS A 269 7.03 3.16 26.29
CA LYS A 269 6.21 1.95 26.20
C LYS A 269 4.71 2.32 26.32
N PRO A 270 3.89 2.12 25.27
CA PRO A 270 2.47 2.41 25.33
C PRO A 270 1.74 1.41 26.24
N LYS A 271 0.64 1.86 26.86
CA LYS A 271 -0.21 1.04 27.76
C LYS A 271 -1.48 0.50 27.08
N ARG A 272 -1.76 0.92 25.85
CA ARG A 272 -3.00 0.63 25.12
C ARG A 272 -2.66 0.30 23.69
N ILE A 273 -3.24 -0.79 23.18
CA ILE A 273 -2.97 -1.30 21.84
C ILE A 273 -3.87 -0.59 20.83
N GLU A 274 -3.24 0.09 19.87
CA GLU A 274 -3.94 0.66 18.73
C GLU A 274 -4.27 -0.45 17.71
N ILE A 275 -5.53 -0.52 17.27
CA ILE A 275 -6.09 -1.64 16.51
C ILE A 275 -5.31 -1.92 15.23
N GLN A 276 -4.81 -0.88 14.57
CA GLN A 276 -4.08 -1.03 13.31
C GLN A 276 -2.74 -1.78 13.47
N HIS A 277 -2.20 -1.90 14.68
CA HIS A 277 -0.95 -2.60 14.94
C HIS A 277 -1.16 -4.06 15.38
N ILE A 278 -2.37 -4.45 15.75
CA ILE A 278 -2.67 -5.81 16.22
C ILE A 278 -2.23 -6.89 15.22
N PRO A 279 -2.46 -6.76 13.90
CA PRO A 279 -1.98 -7.77 12.95
C PRO A 279 -0.46 -8.00 13.02
N ALA A 280 0.33 -6.94 13.19
CA ALA A 280 1.79 -7.05 13.33
C ALA A 280 2.19 -7.74 14.63
N VAL A 281 1.53 -7.40 15.73
CA VAL A 281 1.76 -8.02 17.04
C VAL A 281 1.52 -9.52 16.99
N LEU A 282 0.42 -9.94 16.35
CA LEU A 282 0.05 -11.37 16.25
C LEU A 282 0.96 -12.16 15.31
N LEU A 283 1.66 -11.50 14.39
CA LEU A 283 2.60 -12.14 13.48
C LEU A 283 3.99 -12.33 14.10
N PHE A 284 4.28 -11.76 15.27
CA PHE A 284 5.56 -12.01 15.92
C PHE A 284 5.79 -13.51 16.15
N ASN A 285 7.00 -13.95 15.84
CA ASN A 285 7.44 -15.35 15.92
C ASN A 285 6.70 -16.33 14.98
N SER A 286 5.85 -15.83 14.05
CA SER A 286 5.17 -16.69 13.07
C SER A 286 6.04 -17.08 11.87
N GLY A 287 7.19 -16.42 11.69
CA GLY A 287 8.02 -16.52 10.49
C GLY A 287 7.51 -15.67 9.31
N TYR A 288 6.36 -15.01 9.44
CA TYR A 288 5.77 -14.13 8.42
C TYR A 288 5.78 -12.66 8.86
N GLY A 289 5.93 -11.75 7.90
CA GLY A 289 5.88 -10.31 8.10
C GLY A 289 4.58 -9.65 7.65
N ILE A 290 4.49 -8.33 7.81
CA ILE A 290 3.32 -7.55 7.38
C ILE A 290 3.12 -7.63 5.87
N GLY A 291 4.20 -7.69 5.10
CA GLY A 291 4.15 -7.85 3.65
C GLY A 291 3.46 -9.14 3.21
N ASP A 292 3.78 -10.26 3.86
CA ASP A 292 3.19 -11.58 3.59
C ASP A 292 1.69 -11.60 3.88
N LEU A 293 1.30 -11.03 5.03
CA LEU A 293 -0.11 -10.93 5.41
C LEU A 293 -0.89 -10.07 4.40
N ASP A 294 -0.36 -8.91 4.01
CA ASP A 294 -1.02 -8.04 3.03
C ASP A 294 -1.20 -8.76 1.68
N ASP A 295 -0.16 -9.45 1.18
CA ASP A 295 -0.25 -10.23 -0.05
C ASP A 295 -1.34 -11.31 0.03
N GLY A 296 -1.39 -12.05 1.14
CA GLY A 296 -2.42 -13.06 1.41
C GLY A 296 -3.84 -12.47 1.44
N LEU A 297 -4.03 -11.35 2.15
CA LEU A 297 -5.31 -10.65 2.22
C LEU A 297 -5.72 -10.11 0.84
N MET A 298 -4.79 -9.59 0.05
CA MET A 298 -5.08 -9.10 -1.30
C MET A 298 -5.54 -10.23 -2.23
N ILE A 299 -4.91 -11.40 -2.17
CA ILE A 299 -5.37 -12.60 -2.91
C ILE A 299 -6.79 -12.97 -2.47
N ILE A 300 -7.05 -13.00 -1.16
CA ILE A 300 -8.37 -13.37 -0.62
C ILE A 300 -9.45 -12.37 -1.06
N GLY A 301 -9.17 -11.07 -0.93
CA GLY A 301 -10.13 -9.99 -1.20
C GLY A 301 -10.47 -9.83 -2.68
N THR A 302 -9.53 -10.16 -3.56
CA THR A 302 -9.72 -10.03 -5.02
C THR A 302 -10.33 -11.28 -5.65
N LYS A 303 -10.04 -12.47 -5.14
CA LYS A 303 -10.54 -13.73 -5.72
C LYS A 303 -11.82 -14.24 -5.05
N PHE A 304 -11.88 -14.23 -3.72
CA PHE A 304 -12.92 -14.93 -2.96
C PHE A 304 -13.86 -13.98 -2.23
N CYS A 305 -13.33 -13.12 -1.36
CA CYS A 305 -14.11 -12.23 -0.51
C CYS A 305 -14.41 -10.90 -1.22
N ARG A 306 -15.15 -10.96 -2.34
CA ARG A 306 -15.51 -9.79 -3.15
C ARG A 306 -16.48 -8.86 -2.40
N ASN A 307 -16.53 -7.58 -2.79
CA ASN A 307 -17.42 -6.57 -2.18
C ASN A 307 -18.87 -6.70 -2.72
N THR A 308 -19.43 -7.90 -2.57
CA THR A 308 -20.79 -8.27 -2.98
C THR A 308 -21.49 -8.98 -1.80
N PRO A 309 -22.83 -9.13 -1.85
CA PRO A 309 -23.58 -9.95 -0.89
C PRO A 309 -23.27 -11.45 -1.01
N GLU A 310 -22.82 -11.90 -2.19
CA GLU A 310 -22.55 -13.31 -2.51
C GLU A 310 -21.07 -13.53 -2.92
N PRO A 311 -20.11 -13.41 -2.00
CA PRO A 311 -18.72 -13.77 -2.26
C PRO A 311 -18.53 -15.29 -2.40
N GLU A 312 -17.43 -15.74 -3.00
CA GLU A 312 -17.09 -17.16 -3.19
C GLU A 312 -16.58 -17.82 -1.88
N CYS A 313 -17.36 -17.73 -0.80
CA CYS A 313 -16.95 -18.16 0.54
C CYS A 313 -16.62 -19.66 0.64
N SER A 314 -17.37 -20.53 -0.05
CA SER A 314 -17.14 -21.98 -0.02
C SER A 314 -15.75 -22.38 -0.55
N LYS A 315 -15.21 -21.58 -1.47
CA LYS A 315 -13.87 -21.77 -2.05
C LYS A 315 -12.77 -20.97 -1.35
N CYS A 316 -13.13 -20.11 -0.40
CA CYS A 316 -12.16 -19.26 0.29
C CYS A 316 -11.24 -20.12 1.20
N PRO A 317 -9.91 -19.93 1.14
CA PRO A 317 -8.97 -20.75 1.92
C PRO A 317 -9.10 -20.57 3.44
N ILE A 318 -9.71 -19.46 3.88
CA ILE A 318 -9.91 -19.15 5.31
C ILE A 318 -11.36 -19.33 5.76
N ARG A 319 -12.19 -20.05 5.00
CA ARG A 319 -13.63 -20.19 5.27
C ARG A 319 -13.93 -20.77 6.66
N GLU A 320 -13.08 -21.68 7.15
CA GLU A 320 -13.26 -22.37 8.44
C GLU A 320 -13.11 -21.42 9.64
N TYR A 321 -12.43 -20.29 9.44
CA TYR A 321 -12.19 -19.24 10.44
C TYR A 321 -13.08 -18.01 10.24
N CYS A 322 -13.91 -17.99 9.19
CA CYS A 322 -14.69 -16.81 8.84
C CYS A 322 -16.06 -16.80 9.54
N ILE A 323 -16.20 -15.99 10.59
CA ILE A 323 -17.48 -15.84 11.34
C ILE A 323 -18.60 -15.41 10.39
N GLY A 324 -18.33 -14.49 9.46
CA GLY A 324 -19.32 -14.04 8.48
C GLY A 324 -19.85 -15.15 7.58
N PHE A 325 -19.04 -16.18 7.32
CA PHE A 325 -19.48 -17.34 6.54
C PHE A 325 -20.18 -18.39 7.40
N LYS A 326 -19.71 -18.65 8.63
CA LYS A 326 -20.21 -19.76 9.44
C LYS A 326 -21.44 -19.41 10.26
N GLU A 327 -21.48 -18.21 10.83
CA GLU A 327 -22.41 -17.87 11.91
C GLU A 327 -23.20 -16.59 11.62
N ARG A 328 -22.51 -15.55 11.12
CA ARG A 328 -23.08 -14.20 10.98
C ARG A 328 -23.08 -13.69 9.55
N LYS A 329 -23.99 -14.24 8.74
CA LYS A 329 -24.16 -13.87 7.33
C LYS A 329 -24.37 -12.37 7.12
N ASP A 330 -24.96 -11.69 8.11
CA ASP A 330 -25.19 -10.25 8.09
C ASP A 330 -23.89 -9.43 7.94
N LEU A 331 -22.74 -9.94 8.44
CA LEU A 331 -21.44 -9.29 8.25
C LEU A 331 -21.02 -9.23 6.77
N ILE A 332 -21.59 -10.10 5.93
CA ILE A 332 -21.36 -10.16 4.49
C ILE A 332 -22.41 -9.33 3.75
N THR A 333 -23.70 -9.51 4.07
CA THR A 333 -24.82 -8.93 3.32
C THR A 333 -25.08 -7.46 3.66
N ASP A 334 -24.87 -7.07 4.91
CA ASP A 334 -25.31 -5.76 5.41
C ASP A 334 -24.18 -4.73 5.44
N TYR A 335 -22.94 -5.16 5.13
CA TYR A 335 -21.75 -4.32 5.20
C TYR A 335 -20.94 -4.35 3.89
N THR A 336 -20.60 -3.15 3.40
CA THR A 336 -19.76 -2.93 2.23
C THR A 336 -18.59 -2.00 2.55
N THR A 337 -17.56 -2.03 1.71
CA THR A 337 -16.32 -1.23 1.86
C THR A 337 -16.00 -0.35 0.69
#